data_AF-A0A1F3VN61-F1
#
_entry.id   AF-A0A1F3VN61-F1
#
_cell.length_a   1.000
_cell.length_b   1.000
_cell.length_c   1.000
_cell.angle_alpha   90.00
_cell.angle_beta   90.00
_cell.angle_gamma   90.00
#
_symmetry.space_group_name_H-M   'P 1'
#
loop_
_entity.id
_entity.type
_entity.pdbx_description
1 polymer ?
#
loop_
_entity_poly.entity_id
_entity_poly.type
_entity_poly.pdbx_seq_one_letter_code
_entity_poly.pdbx_strand_id
1 'polypeptide(L)' 'MLIFIDEAEIRNHREIGRKTPMSVSLPPEVVDELKKLAEKKGIPYQVLMRSFIIAGLDKMKKVS' A
#
# COMPACT_ATOMS: atom_id res chain seq x y z
N MET A 1 0.31 -17.58 -5.67
CA MET A 1 -0.70 -16.63 -6.21
C MET A 1 -0.14 -15.22 -6.05
N LEU A 2 0.51 -14.69 -7.08
CA LEU A 2 1.03 -13.33 -7.08
C LEU A 2 -0.15 -12.37 -7.15
N ILE A 3 -0.26 -11.46 -6.18
CA ILE A 3 -1.21 -10.33 -6.26
C ILE A 3 -0.73 -9.48 -7.43
N PHE A 4 -1.39 -9.64 -8.58
CA PHE A 4 -1.31 -8.72 -9.71
C PHE A 4 -1.95 -7.42 -9.22
N ILE A 5 -1.10 -6.45 -8.86
CA ILE A 5 -1.55 -5.09 -8.59
C ILE A 5 -1.80 -4.48 -9.96
N ASP A 6 -3.07 -4.22 -10.26
CA ASP A 6 -3.51 -3.73 -11.55
C ASP A 6 -2.94 -2.33 -11.81
N GLU A 7 -2.33 -2.12 -12.97
CA GLU A 7 -1.74 -0.83 -13.36
C GLU A 7 -2.77 0.31 -13.35
N ALA A 8 -4.06 0.00 -13.55
CA ALA A 8 -5.12 0.99 -13.44
C ALA A 8 -5.40 1.39 -12.00
N GLU A 9 -5.17 0.54 -10.99
CA GLU A 9 -5.27 0.91 -9.57
C GLU A 9 -4.20 1.95 -9.18
N ILE A 10 -3.02 1.88 -9.80
CA ILE A 10 -1.95 2.88 -9.64
C ILE A 10 -2.34 4.21 -10.31
N ARG A 11 -3.02 4.17 -11.46
CA ARG A 11 -3.35 5.35 -12.28
C ARG A 11 -4.67 6.04 -11.92
N ASN A 12 -5.64 5.36 -11.30
CA ASN A 12 -6.96 5.95 -11.00
C ASN A 12 -6.93 6.84 -9.74
N HIS A 13 -6.18 7.94 -9.80
CA HIS A 13 -6.34 9.08 -8.89
C HIS A 13 -7.54 9.93 -9.37
N ARG A 14 -8.77 9.42 -9.23
CA ARG A 14 -9.96 10.27 -9.25
C ARG A 14 -10.07 10.96 -7.88
N GLU A 15 -9.74 12.26 -7.88
CA GLU A 15 -10.18 13.28 -6.91
C GLU A 15 -10.24 12.91 -5.42
N ILE A 16 -9.20 12.26 -4.91
CA ILE A 16 -9.01 12.17 -3.47
C ILE A 16 -8.37 13.50 -3.06
N GLY A 17 -9.09 14.33 -2.30
CA GLY A 17 -8.62 15.62 -1.80
C GLY A 17 -7.21 15.56 -1.19
N ARG A 18 -6.58 16.73 -1.00
CA ARG A 18 -5.18 16.88 -0.53
C ARG A 18 -4.73 15.71 0.34
N LYS A 19 -3.69 14.99 -0.12
CA LYS A 19 -3.10 13.86 0.60
C LYS A 19 -2.63 14.34 1.99
N THR A 20 -3.26 13.85 3.04
CA THR A 20 -2.81 14.12 4.41
C THR A 20 -1.62 13.23 4.74
N PRO A 21 -0.45 13.78 5.06
CA PRO A 21 0.66 12.96 5.54
C PRO A 21 0.29 12.31 6.86
N MET A 22 0.53 11.00 6.97
CA MET A 22 0.31 10.23 8.19
C MET A 22 1.59 9.50 8.55
N SER A 23 1.96 9.52 9.83
CA SER A 23 3.03 8.69 10.37
C SER A 23 2.46 7.38 10.90
N VAL A 24 3.20 6.29 10.68
CA VAL A 24 2.91 4.97 11.25
C VAL A 24 4.20 4.48 11.87
N SER A 25 4.15 4.10 13.15
CA SER A 25 5.29 3.50 13.83
C SER A 25 5.41 2.04 13.43
N LEU A 26 6.58 1.63 12.96
CA LEU A 26 6.90 0.27 12.56
C LEU A 26 8.31 -0.08 13.05
N PRO A 27 8.57 -1.35 13.39
CA PRO A 27 9.93 -1.82 13.64
C PRO A 27 10.83 -1.58 12.41
N PRO A 28 12.09 -1.17 12.60
CA PRO A 28 13.01 -0.89 11.49
C PRO A 28 13.16 -2.06 10.51
N GLU A 29 13.23 -3.29 11.03
CA GLU A 29 13.36 -4.51 10.24
C GLU A 29 12.16 -4.73 9.31
N VAL A 30 10.96 -4.37 9.76
CA VAL A 30 9.73 -4.45 8.96
C VAL A 30 9.76 -3.40 7.85
N VAL A 31 10.23 -2.18 8.14
CA VAL A 31 10.37 -1.13 7.13
C VAL A 31 11.33 -1.56 6.02
N ASP A 32 12.42 -2.21 6.36
CA ASP A 32 13.41 -2.69 5.39
C ASP A 32 12.86 -3.83 4.51
N GLU A 33 12.11 -4.76 5.09
CA GLU A 33 11.43 -5.81 4.31
C GLU A 33 10.40 -5.23 3.33
N LEU A 34 9.62 -4.24 3.78
CA LEU A 34 8.63 -3.58 2.93
C LEU A 34 9.28 -2.80 1.78
N LYS A 35 10.41 -2.13 2.03
CA LYS A 35 11.18 -1.45 0.98
C LYS A 35 11.70 -2.44 -0.06
N LYS A 36 12.32 -3.55 0.37
CA LYS A 36 12.79 -4.62 -0.54
C LYS A 36 11.64 -5.20 -1.37
N LEU A 37 10.47 -5.37 -0.76
CA LEU A 37 9.29 -5.85 -1.48
C LEU A 37 8.79 -4.85 -2.52
N ALA A 38 8.82 -3.55 -2.20
CA ALA A 38 8.45 -2.49 -3.12
C ALA A 38 9.40 -2.42 -4.32
N GLU A 39 10.71 -2.49 -4.07
CA GLU A 39 11.76 -2.57 -5.09
C GLU A 39 11.57 -3.78 -6.01
N LYS A 40 11.35 -4.98 -5.44
CA LYS A 40 11.09 -6.20 -6.20
C LYS A 40 9.85 -6.08 -7.10
N LYS A 41 8.87 -5.27 -6.69
CA LYS A 41 7.64 -5.00 -7.45
C LYS A 41 7.78 -3.83 -8.43
N GLY A 42 8.89 -3.09 -8.40
CA GLY A 42 9.08 -1.89 -9.21
C GLY A 42 8.14 -0.74 -8.84
N ILE A 43 7.66 -0.67 -7.59
CA ILE A 43 6.75 0.39 -7.13
C ILE A 43 7.33 1.16 -5.95
N PRO A 44 6.94 2.42 -5.72
CA PRO A 44 7.35 3.16 -4.53
C PRO A 44 6.83 2.52 -3.24
N TYR A 45 7.66 2.55 -2.18
CA TYR A 45 7.27 2.07 -0.84
C TYR A 45 5.94 2.67 -0.36
N GLN A 46 5.71 3.97 -0.58
CA GLN A 46 4.47 4.63 -0.18
C GLN A 46 3.24 4.08 -0.92
N VAL A 47 3.41 3.68 -2.18
CA VAL A 47 2.34 3.06 -2.99
C VAL A 47 2.02 1.67 -2.43
N LEU A 48 3.05 0.86 -2.18
CA LEU A 48 2.88 -0.45 -1.54
C LEU A 48 2.14 -0.34 -0.20
N MET A 49 2.58 0.57 0.67
CA MET A 49 1.98 0.80 1.98
C MET A 49 0.50 1.19 1.89
N ARG A 50 0.17 2.12 0.98
CA ARG A 50 -1.20 2.56 0.78
C ARG A 50 -2.10 1.39 0.33
N SER A 51 -1.63 0.57 -0.61
CA SER A 51 -2.37 -0.61 -1.06
C SER A 51 -2.59 -1.62 0.08
N PHE A 52 -1.58 -1.86 0.91
CA PHE A 52 -1.72 -2.76 2.07
C PHE A 52 -2.73 -2.26 3.10
N ILE A 53 -2.72 -0.97 3.42
CA ILE A 53 -3.67 -0.38 4.38
C ILE A 53 -5.11 -0.50 3.85
N ILE A 54 -5.35 -0.14 2.57
CA ILE A 54 -6.68 -0.21 1.96
C ILE A 54 -7.17 -1.66 1.91
N ALA A 55 -6.34 -2.57 1.38
CA ALA A 55 -6.71 -3.98 1.25
C ALA A 55 -6.93 -4.65 2.61
N GLY A 56 -6.13 -4.28 3.63
CA GLY A 56 -6.31 -4.74 5.00
C GLY A 56 -7.66 -4.30 5.58
N LEU A 57 -8.01 -3.03 5.40
CA LEU A 57 -9.29 -2.49 5.87
C LEU A 57 -10.50 -3.14 5.18
N ASP A 58 -10.44 -3.34 3.86
CA ASP A 58 -11.51 -3.99 3.10
C ASP A 58 -11.73 -5.45 3.54
N LYS A 59 -10.67 -6.16 3.90
CA LYS A 59 -10.79 -7.51 4.47
C LYS A 59 -11.49 -7.47 5.82
N MET A 60 -11.14 -6.53 6.69
CA MET A 60 -11.77 -6.41 8.01
C MET A 60 -13.26 -6.10 7.92
N LYS A 61 -13.67 -5.26 6.96
CA LYS A 61 -15.09 -4.95 6.71
C LYS A 61 -15.91 -6.15 6.22
N LYS A 62 -15.30 -7.11 5.52
CA LYS A 62 -15.98 -8.32 5.02
C LYS A 62 -16.13 -9.41 6.08
N VAL A 63 -15.37 -9.31 7.17
CA VAL A 63 -15.40 -10.25 8.29
C VAL A 63 -16.41 -9.83 9.36
N SER A 64 -16.87 -8.57 9.32
CA SER A 64 -17.92 -8.02 10.18
C SER A 64 -19.28 -8.04 9.49
#